data_AF-A0ABD0WSG4-F1
#
_entry.id   AF-A0ABD0WSG4-F1
#
_cell.length_a   1.000
_cell.length_b   1.000
_cell.length_c   1.000
_cell.angle_alpha   90.00
_cell.angle_beta   90.00
_cell.angle_gamma   90.00
#
_symmetry.space_group_name_H-M   'P 1'
#
loop_
_entity.id
_entity.type
_entity.pdbx_description
1 polymer ?
#
loop_
_entity_poly.entity_id
_entity_poly.type
_entity_poly.pdbx_seq_one_letter_code
_entity_poly.pdbx_strand_id
1 'polypeptide(L)'
;MARLESLHVEIKMLSERKKELEHRVNAVLEENELLQNTVDHLRERSLLLEKQHQEKALQLHQSQLQLQELRASHRQLSGRFEELTEERSLQGPPSHPASLLCEIEQSMEQEEQEQEREQLRLQLWEAYCQVRSLVSHLRGNDITDSALSTDSSMDESSETSSAKDVPMGSLHASLLELRRLTQNLLDGNESTGSRRSEEALEDQVRKLGEELRGVRELYEAEQEKTRNNQEEVLQLHNKMAMLSVEVRSTQEERDRMKAMHDASDPSEQLQSAIRDRDEAISKKKAVEMELANCKIDIMSLNNQLLDAIQQKLNLSQQLEAWQVVCLLRALYCVALVVSHLVAFLSFRTTLPPLWYPPPALEDDMHSMIDQQLMEKHQDEWRATPFSLPGTSGGRGGPSGQSSVRAHRMSDGDKRLFSFFKKN
;
A
#
# COMPACT_ATOMS: atom_id res chain seq x y z
N MET A 1 -82.59 -7.79 -25.72
CA MET A 1 -82.44 -7.36 -24.31
C MET A 1 -81.37 -8.23 -23.65
N ALA A 2 -81.69 -9.24 -22.84
CA ALA A 2 -80.73 -10.06 -22.06
C ALA A 2 -79.36 -10.38 -22.71
N ARG A 3 -79.31 -10.87 -23.98
CA ARG A 3 -78.03 -11.18 -24.64
C ARG A 3 -77.16 -9.93 -24.92
N LEU A 4 -77.77 -8.78 -25.20
CA LEU A 4 -77.06 -7.51 -25.37
C LEU A 4 -76.56 -6.97 -24.03
N GLU A 5 -77.36 -7.10 -22.97
CA GLU A 5 -76.95 -6.74 -21.60
C GLU A 5 -75.75 -7.58 -21.13
N SER A 6 -75.79 -8.89 -21.37
CA SER A 6 -74.67 -9.81 -21.07
C SER A 6 -73.38 -9.40 -21.78
N LEU A 7 -73.45 -9.13 -23.09
CA LEU A 7 -72.30 -8.67 -23.88
C LEU A 7 -71.80 -7.29 -23.42
N HIS A 8 -72.70 -6.41 -22.99
CA HIS A 8 -72.33 -5.09 -22.48
C HIS A 8 -71.55 -5.18 -21.16
N VAL A 9 -71.94 -6.08 -20.25
CA VAL A 9 -71.18 -6.36 -19.02
C VAL A 9 -69.83 -7.01 -19.34
N GLU A 10 -69.77 -7.96 -20.28
CA GLU A 10 -68.53 -8.60 -20.71
C GLU A 10 -67.55 -7.59 -21.32
N ILE A 11 -68.00 -6.74 -22.24
CA ILE A 11 -67.20 -5.65 -22.83
C ILE A 11 -66.70 -4.70 -21.74
N LYS A 12 -67.54 -4.37 -20.75
CA LYS A 12 -67.13 -3.53 -19.61
C LYS A 12 -66.00 -4.18 -18.81
N MET A 13 -66.16 -5.44 -18.38
CA MET A 13 -65.12 -6.17 -17.63
C MET A 13 -63.82 -6.30 -18.44
N LEU A 14 -63.91 -6.60 -19.74
CA LEU A 14 -62.73 -6.65 -20.62
C LEU A 14 -62.05 -5.28 -20.76
N SER A 15 -62.82 -4.19 -20.80
CA SER A 15 -62.27 -2.83 -20.84
C SER A 15 -61.58 -2.42 -19.53
N GLU A 16 -62.13 -2.83 -18.38
CA GLU A 16 -61.53 -2.63 -17.07
C GLU A 16 -60.25 -3.46 -16.93
N ARG A 17 -60.29 -4.72 -17.36
CA ARG A 17 -59.11 -5.60 -17.38
C ARG A 17 -58.01 -5.11 -18.31
N LYS A 18 -58.37 -4.54 -19.47
CA LYS A 18 -57.44 -3.90 -20.39
C LYS A 18 -56.76 -2.69 -19.72
N LYS A 19 -57.52 -1.78 -19.12
CA LYS A 19 -56.98 -0.61 -18.40
C LYS A 19 -56.02 -1.03 -17.29
N GLU A 20 -56.38 -2.03 -16.48
CA GLU A 20 -55.50 -2.57 -15.43
C GLU A 20 -54.17 -3.10 -16.00
N LEU A 21 -54.20 -3.80 -17.14
CA LEU A 21 -52.99 -4.25 -17.82
C LEU A 21 -52.17 -3.08 -18.38
N GLU A 22 -52.80 -2.06 -18.94
CA GLU A 22 -52.12 -0.83 -19.41
C GLU A 22 -51.43 -0.09 -18.25
N HIS A 23 -52.08 0.07 -17.09
CA HIS A 23 -51.45 0.68 -15.92
C HIS A 23 -50.25 -0.14 -15.40
N ARG A 24 -50.38 -1.47 -15.37
CA ARG A 24 -49.28 -2.36 -14.99
C ARG A 24 -48.11 -2.34 -15.97
N VAL A 25 -48.38 -2.23 -17.27
CA VAL A 25 -47.32 -2.06 -18.28
C VAL A 25 -46.62 -0.72 -18.09
N ASN A 26 -47.36 0.37 -17.90
CA ASN A 26 -46.77 1.70 -17.67
C ASN A 26 -45.90 1.74 -16.41
N ALA A 27 -46.38 1.19 -15.29
CA ALA A 27 -45.58 1.12 -14.05
C ALA A 27 -44.27 0.32 -14.22
N VAL A 28 -44.30 -0.77 -15.00
CA VAL A 28 -43.09 -1.55 -15.32
C VAL A 28 -42.18 -0.80 -16.30
N LEU A 29 -42.71 0.02 -17.22
CA LEU A 29 -41.90 0.88 -18.07
C LEU A 29 -41.20 1.97 -17.26
N GLU A 30 -41.91 2.65 -16.36
CA GLU A 30 -41.34 3.63 -15.42
C GLU A 30 -40.24 3.01 -14.54
N GLU A 31 -40.44 1.80 -14.02
CA GLU A 31 -39.41 1.07 -13.27
C GLU A 31 -38.19 0.73 -14.14
N ASN A 32 -38.39 0.31 -15.40
CA ASN A 32 -37.29 0.05 -16.33
C ASN A 32 -36.51 1.32 -16.69
N GLU A 33 -37.17 2.46 -16.88
CA GLU A 33 -36.50 3.74 -17.11
C GLU A 33 -35.66 4.17 -15.90
N LEU A 34 -36.18 4.03 -14.68
CA LEU A 34 -35.42 4.28 -13.45
C LEU A 34 -34.21 3.34 -13.32
N LEU A 35 -34.41 2.03 -13.54
CA LEU A 35 -33.32 1.06 -13.53
C LEU A 35 -32.26 1.37 -14.59
N GLN A 36 -32.67 1.72 -15.81
CA GLN A 36 -31.74 2.10 -16.89
C GLN A 36 -30.89 3.32 -16.49
N ASN A 37 -31.51 4.36 -15.94
CA ASN A 37 -30.78 5.53 -15.41
C ASN A 37 -29.79 5.15 -14.29
N THR A 38 -30.17 4.27 -13.35
CA THR A 38 -29.22 3.80 -12.31
C THR A 38 -28.06 3.00 -12.89
N VAL A 39 -28.32 2.16 -13.90
CA VAL A 39 -27.29 1.39 -14.61
C VAL A 39 -26.32 2.31 -15.33
N ASP A 40 -26.79 3.36 -15.99
CA ASP A 40 -25.94 4.31 -16.70
C ASP A 40 -25.08 5.15 -15.74
N HIS A 41 -25.63 5.62 -14.62
CA HIS A 41 -24.82 6.26 -13.57
C HIS A 41 -23.77 5.32 -12.94
N LEU A 42 -24.09 4.02 -12.79
CA LEU A 42 -23.12 3.04 -12.31
C LEU A 42 -22.03 2.75 -13.35
N ARG A 43 -22.35 2.74 -14.65
CA ARG A 43 -21.38 2.64 -15.75
C ARG A 43 -20.43 3.84 -15.76
N GLU A 44 -20.96 5.06 -15.68
CA GLU A 44 -20.16 6.30 -15.58
C GLU A 44 -19.21 6.26 -14.37
N ARG A 45 -19.72 5.84 -13.21
CA ARG A 45 -18.92 5.68 -12.00
C ARG A 45 -17.82 4.62 -12.13
N SER A 46 -18.08 3.50 -12.82
CA SER A 46 -17.05 2.48 -13.11
C SER A 46 -15.92 3.07 -13.94
N LEU A 47 -16.25 3.77 -15.04
CA LEU A 47 -15.26 4.39 -15.93
C LEU A 47 -14.40 5.44 -15.21
N LEU A 48 -14.96 6.19 -14.26
CA LEU A 48 -14.20 7.13 -13.43
C LEU A 48 -13.24 6.42 -12.47
N LEU A 49 -13.68 5.34 -11.81
CA LEU A 49 -12.85 4.55 -10.90
C LEU A 49 -11.73 3.81 -11.66
N GLU A 50 -12.00 3.30 -12.85
CA GLU A 50 -11.00 2.67 -13.73
C GLU A 50 -9.90 3.66 -14.13
N LYS A 51 -10.25 4.90 -14.51
CA LYS A 51 -9.28 5.97 -14.80
C LYS A 51 -8.43 6.30 -13.57
N GLN A 52 -9.05 6.52 -12.41
CA GLN A 52 -8.32 6.78 -11.16
C GLN A 52 -7.38 5.63 -10.76
N HIS A 53 -7.78 4.37 -11.02
CA HIS A 53 -6.92 3.21 -10.80
C HIS A 53 -5.72 3.20 -11.75
N GLN A 54 -5.93 3.48 -13.04
CA GLN A 54 -4.84 3.60 -14.02
C GLN A 54 -3.85 4.72 -13.68
N GLU A 55 -4.35 5.89 -13.28
CA GLU A 55 -3.51 7.02 -12.81
C GLU A 55 -2.67 6.64 -11.59
N LYS A 56 -3.27 6.01 -10.57
CA LYS A 56 -2.55 5.54 -9.37
C LYS A 56 -1.53 4.46 -9.68
N ALA A 57 -1.83 3.55 -10.62
CA ALA A 57 -0.89 2.52 -11.06
C ALA A 57 0.34 3.14 -11.75
N LEU A 58 0.14 4.17 -12.58
CA LEU A 58 1.22 4.94 -13.20
C LEU A 58 2.07 5.69 -12.17
N GLN A 59 1.44 6.36 -11.19
CA GLN A 59 2.14 7.03 -10.09
C GLN A 59 2.99 6.06 -9.26
N LEU A 60 2.43 4.90 -8.92
CA LEU A 60 3.14 3.86 -8.17
C LEU A 60 4.33 3.32 -8.97
N HIS A 61 4.18 3.11 -10.27
CA HIS A 61 5.28 2.67 -11.14
C HIS A 61 6.40 3.73 -11.24
N GLN A 62 6.05 5.02 -11.35
CA GLN A 62 7.04 6.11 -11.31
C GLN A 62 7.79 6.16 -9.97
N SER A 63 7.10 6.02 -8.85
CA SER A 63 7.72 5.96 -7.52
C SER A 63 8.65 4.74 -7.36
N GLN A 64 8.28 3.59 -7.92
CA GLN A 64 9.15 2.40 -7.95
C GLN A 64 10.45 2.63 -8.73
N LEU A 65 10.37 3.30 -9.88
CA LEU A 65 11.56 3.65 -10.68
C LEU A 65 12.48 4.61 -9.91
N GLN A 66 11.93 5.66 -9.31
CA GLN A 66 12.70 6.59 -8.47
C GLN A 66 13.37 5.88 -7.28
N LEU A 67 12.67 4.96 -6.61
CA LEU A 67 13.25 4.14 -5.55
C LEU A 67 14.36 3.20 -6.06
N GLN A 68 14.25 2.70 -7.29
CA GLN A 68 15.28 1.87 -7.91
C GLN A 68 16.53 2.70 -8.25
N GLU A 69 16.35 3.92 -8.78
CA GLU A 69 17.43 4.88 -9.05
C GLU A 69 18.15 5.30 -7.75
N LEU A 70 17.40 5.66 -6.69
CA LEU A 70 17.97 5.98 -5.38
C LEU A 70 18.69 4.80 -4.73
N ARG A 71 18.20 3.57 -4.90
CA ARG A 71 18.90 2.36 -4.44
C ARG A 71 20.18 2.10 -5.24
N ALA A 72 20.19 2.42 -6.54
CA ALA A 72 21.38 2.29 -7.38
C ALA A 72 22.44 3.33 -6.99
N SER A 73 22.05 4.60 -6.81
CA SER A 73 22.98 5.65 -6.38
C SER A 73 23.49 5.43 -4.95
N HIS A 74 22.66 4.93 -4.03
CA HIS A 74 23.11 4.57 -2.69
C HIS A 74 24.13 3.42 -2.72
N ARG A 75 23.93 2.37 -3.52
CA ARG A 75 24.94 1.30 -3.71
C ARG A 75 26.23 1.85 -4.30
N GLN A 76 26.16 2.75 -5.27
CA GLN A 76 27.34 3.39 -5.86
C GLN A 76 28.10 4.25 -4.84
N LEU A 77 27.40 4.98 -3.98
CA LEU A 77 28.01 5.76 -2.90
C LEU A 77 28.58 4.87 -1.79
N SER A 78 27.93 3.75 -1.45
CA SER A 78 28.47 2.75 -0.52
C SER A 78 29.75 2.14 -1.05
N GLY A 79 29.77 1.70 -2.32
CA GLY A 79 30.98 1.19 -2.97
C GLY A 79 32.12 2.22 -2.98
N ARG A 80 31.85 3.49 -3.26
CA ARG A 80 32.86 4.57 -3.15
C ARG A 80 33.33 4.81 -1.72
N PHE A 81 32.47 4.64 -0.73
CA PHE A 81 32.85 4.77 0.68
C PHE A 81 33.70 3.58 1.13
N GLU A 82 33.39 2.38 0.67
CA GLU A 82 34.19 1.17 0.84
C GLU A 82 35.56 1.34 0.15
N GLU A 83 35.61 1.76 -1.12
CA GLU A 83 36.85 2.10 -1.85
C GLU A 83 37.72 3.11 -1.07
N LEU A 84 37.16 4.23 -0.60
CA LEU A 84 37.89 5.22 0.20
C LEU A 84 38.34 4.69 1.57
N THR A 85 37.59 3.74 2.15
CA THR A 85 37.95 3.09 3.42
C THR A 85 39.07 2.06 3.20
N GLU A 86 39.04 1.34 2.07
CA GLU A 86 40.11 0.44 1.64
C GLU A 86 41.38 1.22 1.27
N GLU A 87 41.29 2.33 0.54
CA GLU A 87 42.43 3.23 0.28
C GLU A 87 43.07 3.72 1.60
N ARG A 88 42.24 4.13 2.58
CA ARG A 88 42.70 4.52 3.93
C ARG A 88 43.31 3.36 4.71
N SER A 89 42.86 2.13 4.49
CA SER A 89 43.42 0.90 5.10
C SER A 89 44.74 0.48 4.44
N LEU A 90 44.84 0.64 3.12
CA LEU A 90 46.02 0.33 2.32
C LEU A 90 47.14 1.37 2.48
N GLN A 91 46.83 2.57 2.98
CA GLN A 91 47.82 3.50 3.54
C GLN A 91 48.52 2.97 4.81
N GLY A 92 48.13 1.78 5.29
CA GLY A 92 48.78 1.05 6.36
C GLY A 92 48.13 1.27 7.72
N PRO A 93 48.45 0.43 8.73
CA PRO A 93 48.05 0.71 10.10
C PRO A 93 48.63 2.09 10.50
N PRO A 94 47.88 2.94 11.22
CA PRO A 94 48.32 4.28 11.52
C PRO A 94 49.55 4.25 12.44
N SER A 95 50.73 4.44 11.86
CA SER A 95 51.95 4.82 12.59
C SER A 95 51.94 6.32 12.94
N HIS A 96 50.75 6.87 13.19
CA HIS A 96 50.49 8.16 13.81
C HIS A 96 49.54 7.90 14.99
N PRO A 97 50.04 7.96 16.24
CA PRO A 97 49.21 7.85 17.43
C PRO A 97 48.41 9.15 17.58
N ALA A 98 47.12 9.08 17.23
CA ALA A 98 46.24 10.24 17.00
C ALA A 98 46.56 11.00 15.71
N SER A 99 45.58 11.80 15.26
CA SER A 99 45.74 12.68 14.09
C SER A 99 46.86 13.69 14.37
N LEU A 100 47.63 14.10 13.36
CA LEU A 100 48.60 15.20 13.48
C LEU A 100 47.96 16.46 14.09
N LEU A 101 46.66 16.71 13.84
CA LEU A 101 45.93 17.81 14.48
C LEU A 101 45.82 17.63 15.99
N CYS A 102 45.63 16.41 16.49
CA CYS A 102 45.52 16.12 17.92
C CYS A 102 46.90 16.04 18.59
N GLU A 103 47.95 15.58 17.88
CA GLU A 103 49.34 15.73 18.32
C GLU A 103 49.74 17.21 18.39
N ILE A 104 49.31 18.04 17.42
CA ILE A 104 49.53 19.49 17.41
C ILE A 104 48.73 20.18 18.52
N GLU A 105 47.45 19.85 18.72
CA GLU A 105 46.62 20.37 19.82
C GLU A 105 47.26 20.03 21.17
N GLN A 106 47.63 18.77 21.42
CA GLN A 106 48.31 18.36 22.66
C GLN A 106 49.69 19.00 22.81
N SER A 107 50.46 19.16 21.73
CA SER A 107 51.75 19.84 21.77
C SER A 107 51.61 21.34 22.01
N MET A 108 50.57 21.98 21.50
CA MET A 108 50.27 23.40 21.74
C MET A 108 49.78 23.62 23.17
N GLU A 109 48.87 22.80 23.68
CA GLU A 109 48.45 22.83 25.09
C GLU A 109 49.64 22.57 26.04
N GLN A 110 50.55 21.66 25.67
CA GLN A 110 51.76 21.38 26.45
C GLN A 110 52.78 22.52 26.38
N GLU A 111 52.95 23.16 25.22
CA GLU A 111 53.83 24.33 25.07
C GLU A 111 53.27 25.56 25.80
N GLU A 112 51.96 25.78 25.78
CA GLU A 112 51.28 26.84 26.53
C GLU A 112 51.46 26.64 28.04
N GLN A 113 51.24 25.43 28.56
CA GLN A 113 51.53 25.12 29.98
C GLN A 113 53.02 25.24 30.34
N GLU A 114 53.94 24.94 29.41
CA GLU A 114 55.37 25.12 29.62
C GLU A 114 55.74 26.62 29.69
N GLN A 115 55.15 27.44 28.83
CA GLN A 115 55.28 28.91 28.85
C GLN A 115 54.68 29.52 30.14
N GLU A 116 53.48 29.12 30.57
CA GLU A 116 52.88 29.55 31.84
C GLU A 116 53.79 29.20 33.03
N ARG A 117 54.32 27.96 33.05
CA ARG A 117 55.22 27.47 34.10
C ARG A 117 56.54 28.24 34.12
N GLU A 118 57.09 28.61 32.96
CA GLU A 118 58.28 29.46 32.88
C GLU A 118 57.99 30.93 33.26
N GLN A 119 56.82 31.47 32.91
CA GLN A 119 56.40 32.81 33.31
C GLN A 119 56.21 32.91 34.83
N LEU A 120 55.53 31.95 35.45
CA LEU A 120 55.40 31.85 36.91
C LEU A 120 56.77 31.72 37.59
N ARG A 121 57.70 31.00 36.96
CA ARG A 121 59.08 30.84 37.45
C ARG A 121 59.88 32.15 37.39
N LEU A 122 59.71 32.95 36.34
CA LEU A 122 60.30 34.29 36.22
C LEU A 122 59.70 35.24 37.27
N GLN A 123 58.38 35.27 37.43
CA GLN A 123 57.71 36.07 38.47
C GLN A 123 58.17 35.70 39.88
N LEU A 124 58.35 34.40 40.17
CA LEU A 124 58.88 33.94 41.46
C LEU A 124 60.33 34.38 41.69
N TRP A 125 61.16 34.39 40.64
CA TRP A 125 62.53 34.89 40.70
C TRP A 125 62.58 36.42 40.89
N GLU A 126 61.75 37.18 40.18
CA GLU A 126 61.62 38.63 40.38
C GLU A 126 61.16 38.96 41.80
N ALA A 127 60.15 38.25 42.32
CA ALA A 127 59.69 38.40 43.69
C ALA A 127 60.81 38.06 44.71
N TYR A 128 61.60 37.02 44.46
CA TYR A 128 62.77 36.69 45.29
C TYR A 128 63.84 37.79 45.27
N CYS A 129 64.18 38.32 44.10
CA CYS A 129 65.11 39.44 43.96
C CYS A 129 64.60 40.72 44.62
N GLN A 130 63.30 41.03 44.52
CA GLN A 130 62.66 42.15 45.20
C GLN A 130 62.71 41.97 46.73
N VAL A 131 62.38 40.79 47.26
CA VAL A 131 62.48 40.48 48.70
C VAL A 131 63.91 40.59 49.20
N ARG A 132 64.90 40.06 48.48
CA ARG A 132 66.33 40.22 48.83
C ARG A 132 66.77 41.68 48.79
N SER A 133 66.31 42.45 47.80
CA SER A 133 66.59 43.88 47.69
C SER A 133 66.02 44.62 48.91
N LEU A 134 64.77 44.36 49.29
CA LEU A 134 64.15 44.94 50.47
C LEU A 134 64.90 44.57 51.76
N VAL A 135 65.28 43.30 51.94
CA VAL A 135 66.13 42.86 53.07
C VAL A 135 67.46 43.62 53.10
N SER A 136 68.10 43.83 51.95
CA SER A 136 69.35 44.59 51.84
C SER A 136 69.17 46.08 52.14
N HIS A 137 68.07 46.71 51.69
CA HIS A 137 67.78 48.11 51.98
C HIS A 137 67.47 48.33 53.46
N LEU A 138 66.70 47.43 54.08
CA LEU A 138 66.42 47.45 55.52
C LEU A 138 67.70 47.27 56.36
N ARG A 139 68.56 46.32 55.97
CA ARG A 139 69.87 46.08 56.61
C ARG A 139 70.87 47.22 56.38
N GLY A 140 70.75 47.95 55.26
CA GLY A 140 71.56 49.13 54.95
C GLY A 140 71.09 50.40 55.69
N ASN A 141 69.81 50.47 56.08
CA ASN A 141 69.28 51.54 56.91
C ASN A 141 69.67 51.38 58.40
N ASP A 142 69.96 50.15 58.86
CA ASP A 142 70.54 49.85 60.18
C ASP A 142 72.05 50.17 60.28
N ILE A 143 72.54 51.20 59.57
CA ILE A 143 73.94 51.67 59.65
C ILE A 143 73.99 53.16 60.06
N THR A 144 73.55 53.42 61.29
CA THR A 144 74.20 54.45 62.11
C THR A 144 75.19 53.76 63.05
N ASP A 145 76.45 53.78 62.63
CA ASP A 145 77.65 53.76 63.47
C ASP A 145 77.86 52.55 64.42
N SER A 146 78.62 51.56 63.94
CA SER A 146 79.44 50.69 64.81
C SER A 146 80.65 50.16 64.05
N ALA A 147 81.80 50.76 64.32
CA ALA A 147 83.09 50.27 63.84
C ALA A 147 83.47 48.96 64.52
N LEU A 148 84.12 48.06 63.77
CA LEU A 148 85.27 47.20 64.11
C LEU A 148 85.31 46.00 63.15
N SER A 149 86.45 45.84 62.46
CA SER A 149 86.67 44.78 61.48
C SER A 149 87.01 43.44 62.13
N THR A 150 86.48 42.33 61.61
CA THR A 150 87.32 41.13 61.41
C THR A 150 86.77 40.23 60.29
N ASP A 151 87.68 39.87 59.38
CA ASP A 151 87.87 38.52 58.84
C ASP A 151 86.70 37.51 58.91
N SER A 152 86.18 37.16 57.74
CA SER A 152 85.72 35.79 57.44
C SER A 152 85.76 35.58 55.93
N SER A 153 86.91 35.15 55.42
CA SER A 153 86.96 34.56 54.08
C SER A 153 86.27 33.20 54.07
N MET A 154 85.25 33.00 53.24
CA MET A 154 85.00 31.71 52.60
C MET A 154 84.18 31.89 51.32
N ASP A 155 84.75 31.34 50.27
CA ASP A 155 84.14 31.06 48.98
C ASP A 155 82.91 30.15 49.12
N GLU A 156 81.80 30.52 48.45
CA GLU A 156 81.11 29.63 47.50
C GLU A 156 79.90 30.31 46.85
N SER A 157 79.54 29.83 45.65
CA SER A 157 78.30 30.12 44.92
C SER A 157 78.08 31.56 44.43
N SER A 158 78.99 32.02 43.56
CA SER A 158 78.67 33.00 42.50
C SER A 158 78.04 32.33 41.25
N GLU A 159 77.13 31.40 41.48
CA GLU A 159 76.16 30.85 40.54
C GLU A 159 74.84 30.94 41.34
N THR A 160 73.83 31.73 40.95
CA THR A 160 72.85 31.37 39.92
C THR A 160 72.29 32.61 39.21
N SER A 161 72.96 33.14 38.18
CA SER A 161 72.38 34.19 37.30
C SER A 161 71.39 33.62 36.28
N SER A 162 70.51 32.72 36.74
CA SER A 162 69.55 31.98 35.93
C SER A 162 68.36 31.59 36.80
N ALA A 163 67.14 31.78 36.29
CA ALA A 163 65.93 31.36 36.99
C ALA A 163 65.86 29.82 37.20
N LYS A 164 66.72 29.03 36.54
CA LYS A 164 66.72 27.56 36.64
C LYS A 164 67.17 27.00 37.99
N ASP A 165 67.77 27.81 38.87
CA ASP A 165 68.29 27.35 40.16
C ASP A 165 67.95 28.32 41.31
N VAL A 166 66.70 28.25 41.79
CA VAL A 166 66.32 28.84 43.09
C VAL A 166 66.15 27.70 44.09
N PRO A 167 67.08 27.50 45.05
CA PRO A 167 67.00 26.39 45.99
C PRO A 167 65.70 26.42 46.80
N MET A 168 65.04 25.27 46.93
CA MET A 168 63.76 25.14 47.60
C MET A 168 63.85 25.65 49.06
N GLY A 169 63.05 26.66 49.42
CA GLY A 169 63.07 27.29 50.74
C GLY A 169 63.93 28.55 50.88
N SER A 170 64.74 28.92 49.89
CA SER A 170 65.54 30.18 49.91
C SER A 170 64.67 31.45 50.01
N LEU A 171 63.58 31.53 49.24
CA LEU A 171 62.57 32.59 49.36
C LEU A 171 61.93 32.62 50.75
N HIS A 172 61.67 31.46 51.35
CA HIS A 172 61.08 31.37 52.69
C HIS A 172 62.02 31.92 53.75
N ALA A 173 63.33 31.63 53.66
CA ALA A 173 64.34 32.21 54.52
C ALA A 173 64.43 33.74 54.37
N SER A 174 64.47 34.26 53.13
CA SER A 174 64.50 35.71 52.89
C SER A 174 63.21 36.42 53.33
N LEU A 175 62.04 35.78 53.24
CA LEU A 175 60.78 36.31 53.77
C LEU A 175 60.72 36.30 55.31
N LEU A 176 61.32 35.31 55.97
CA LEU A 176 61.46 35.29 57.43
C LEU A 176 62.42 36.38 57.92
N GLU A 177 63.53 36.62 57.21
CA GLU A 177 64.46 37.71 57.51
C GLU A 177 63.83 39.08 57.26
N LEU A 178 63.09 39.25 56.16
CA LEU A 178 62.27 40.45 55.89
C LEU A 178 61.28 40.70 57.03
N ARG A 179 60.52 39.68 57.44
CA ARG A 179 59.56 39.78 58.55
C ARG A 179 60.23 40.22 59.85
N ARG A 180 61.44 39.74 60.16
CA ARG A 180 62.22 40.18 61.34
C ARG A 180 62.61 41.66 61.23
N LEU A 181 63.10 42.10 60.07
CA LEU A 181 63.53 43.48 59.84
C LEU A 181 62.35 44.47 59.84
N THR A 182 61.22 44.11 59.23
CA THR A 182 60.01 44.94 59.25
C THR A 182 59.40 45.05 60.65
N GLN A 183 59.50 44.00 61.47
CA GLN A 183 59.07 44.05 62.87
C GLN A 183 59.90 45.07 63.68
N ASN A 184 61.22 45.16 63.45
CA ASN A 184 62.08 46.15 64.10
C ASN A 184 61.73 47.60 63.70
N LEU A 185 61.34 47.84 62.43
CA LEU A 185 60.91 49.17 61.99
C LEU A 185 59.55 49.59 62.57
N LEU A 186 58.63 48.65 62.80
CA LEU A 186 57.31 48.97 63.34
C LEU A 186 57.36 49.48 64.78
N ASP A 187 58.35 49.06 65.56
CA ASP A 187 58.60 49.56 66.93
C ASP A 187 59.32 50.93 66.95
N GLY A 188 59.75 51.45 65.79
CA GLY A 188 60.75 52.53 65.72
C GLY A 188 60.35 53.85 65.05
N ASN A 189 59.15 53.99 64.47
CA ASN A 189 58.83 55.19 63.65
C ASN A 189 57.38 55.69 63.74
N GLU A 190 56.98 56.16 64.92
CA GLU A 190 56.00 57.26 65.01
C GLU A 190 56.66 58.58 64.54
N SER A 191 55.86 59.44 63.89
CA SER A 191 56.12 60.88 63.69
C SER A 191 56.73 61.39 62.37
N THR A 192 55.88 62.12 61.65
CA THR A 192 56.13 63.35 60.83
C THR A 192 56.60 63.29 59.37
N GLY A 193 55.89 64.10 58.57
CA GLY A 193 56.39 64.76 57.36
C GLY A 193 55.51 64.54 56.13
N SER A 194 55.17 65.55 55.33
CA SER A 194 55.25 67.00 55.52
C SER A 194 54.30 67.71 54.55
N ARG A 195 53.86 68.93 54.88
CA ARG A 195 52.87 69.68 54.10
C ARG A 195 53.42 70.17 52.75
N ARG A 196 53.09 69.46 51.66
CA ARG A 196 53.07 69.96 50.26
C ARG A 196 52.02 69.19 49.45
N SER A 197 50.76 69.32 49.83
CA SER A 197 49.67 68.47 49.35
C SER A 197 48.36 69.26 49.28
N GLU A 198 48.27 70.18 48.31
CA GLU A 198 47.02 70.89 48.02
C GLU A 198 46.87 71.03 46.49
N GLU A 199 47.73 71.78 45.79
CA GLU A 199 47.74 71.82 44.31
C GLU A 199 48.04 70.43 43.69
N ALA A 200 49.03 69.71 44.22
CA ALA A 200 49.29 68.32 43.81
C ALA A 200 48.15 67.35 44.19
N LEU A 201 47.37 67.66 45.23
CA LEU A 201 46.15 66.90 45.53
C LEU A 201 45.02 67.26 44.58
N GLU A 202 44.88 68.50 44.13
CA GLU A 202 43.86 68.89 43.13
C GLU A 202 44.12 68.25 41.76
N ASP A 203 45.38 68.21 41.31
CA ASP A 203 45.77 67.45 40.11
C ASP A 203 45.51 65.95 40.29
N GLN A 204 45.84 65.39 41.46
CA GLN A 204 45.62 63.97 41.75
C GLN A 204 44.13 63.63 41.93
N VAL A 205 43.31 64.53 42.49
CA VAL A 205 41.85 64.41 42.58
C VAL A 205 41.20 64.53 41.20
N ARG A 206 41.70 65.41 40.32
CA ARG A 206 41.25 65.48 38.92
C ARG A 206 41.56 64.19 38.18
N LYS A 207 42.77 63.67 38.33
CA LYS A 207 43.21 62.40 37.73
C LYS A 207 42.43 61.20 38.28
N LEU A 208 42.24 61.10 39.59
CA LEU A 208 41.37 60.09 40.21
C LEU A 208 39.91 60.25 39.77
N GLY A 209 39.43 61.48 39.51
CA GLY A 209 38.10 61.74 38.96
C GLY A 209 37.95 61.36 37.48
N GLU A 210 39.03 61.43 36.70
CA GLU A 210 39.13 60.90 35.34
C GLU A 210 39.18 59.36 35.35
N GLU A 211 39.98 58.77 36.23
CA GLU A 211 40.06 57.31 36.42
C GLU A 211 38.71 56.74 36.91
N LEU A 212 38.03 57.40 37.86
CA LEU A 212 36.70 57.00 38.34
C LEU A 212 35.62 57.14 37.24
N ARG A 213 35.77 58.10 36.32
CA ARG A 213 34.91 58.24 35.14
C ARG A 213 35.18 57.13 34.11
N GLY A 214 36.44 56.81 33.84
CA GLY A 214 36.80 55.67 32.99
C GLY A 214 36.30 54.33 33.55
N VAL A 215 36.42 54.11 34.87
CA VAL A 215 35.85 52.93 35.54
C VAL A 215 34.33 52.88 35.42
N ARG A 216 33.64 54.03 35.50
CA ARG A 216 32.18 54.12 35.29
C ARG A 216 31.80 53.78 33.85
N GLU A 217 32.48 54.34 32.87
CA GLU A 217 32.23 54.09 31.44
C GLU A 217 32.47 52.61 31.09
N LEU A 218 33.53 51.98 31.65
CA LEU A 218 33.78 50.55 31.52
C LEU A 218 32.69 49.70 32.20
N TYR A 219 32.23 50.09 33.39
CA TYR A 219 31.13 49.41 34.09
C TYR A 219 29.81 49.49 33.31
N GLU A 220 29.48 50.65 32.76
CA GLU A 220 28.28 50.86 31.93
C GLU A 220 28.37 50.06 30.61
N ALA A 221 29.54 50.00 29.98
CA ALA A 221 29.77 49.15 28.80
C ALA A 221 29.64 47.65 29.11
N GLU A 222 30.16 47.18 30.25
CA GLU A 222 30.05 45.78 30.66
C GLU A 222 28.62 45.41 31.10
N GLN A 223 27.88 46.37 31.67
CA GLN A 223 26.46 46.23 31.97
C GLN A 223 25.64 46.10 30.68
N GLU A 224 25.92 46.89 29.64
CA GLU A 224 25.22 46.77 28.35
C GLU A 224 25.58 45.48 27.60
N LYS A 225 26.85 45.04 27.63
CA LYS A 225 27.22 43.67 27.16
C LYS A 225 26.43 42.59 27.91
N THR A 226 26.32 42.70 29.24
CA THR A 226 25.56 41.74 30.04
C THR A 226 24.08 41.74 29.65
N ARG A 227 23.51 42.92 29.34
CA ARG A 227 22.14 43.08 28.84
C ARG A 227 21.94 42.41 27.47
N ASN A 228 22.86 42.63 26.53
CA ASN A 228 22.84 42.00 25.20
C ASN A 228 23.00 40.47 25.30
N ASN A 229 23.91 39.98 26.13
CA ASN A 229 24.10 38.55 26.37
C ASN A 229 22.82 37.90 26.97
N GLN A 230 22.09 38.59 27.85
CA GLN A 230 20.80 38.12 28.36
C GLN A 230 19.74 38.05 27.25
N GLU A 231 19.68 39.05 26.36
CA GLU A 231 18.79 39.00 25.19
C GLU A 231 19.13 37.85 24.24
N GLU A 232 20.41 37.62 23.95
CA GLU A 232 20.85 36.49 23.13
C GLU A 232 20.51 35.13 23.76
N VAL A 233 20.72 34.97 25.08
CA VAL A 233 20.33 33.76 25.82
C VAL A 233 18.82 33.54 25.75
N LEU A 234 18.00 34.60 25.89
CA LEU A 234 16.55 34.50 25.72
C LEU A 234 16.15 34.15 24.27
N GLN A 235 16.83 34.70 23.27
CA GLN A 235 16.58 34.35 21.86
C GLN A 235 16.94 32.90 21.56
N LEU A 236 18.08 32.40 22.07
CA LEU A 236 18.49 31.01 21.94
C LEU A 236 17.54 30.07 22.70
N HIS A 237 17.08 30.45 23.89
CA HIS A 237 16.09 29.70 24.66
C HIS A 237 14.75 29.59 23.90
N ASN A 238 14.26 30.68 23.31
CA ASN A 238 13.05 30.67 22.48
C ASN A 238 13.22 29.79 21.23
N LYS A 239 14.36 29.86 20.54
CA LYS A 239 14.69 28.98 19.40
C LYS A 239 14.72 27.51 19.83
N MET A 240 15.36 27.20 20.96
CA MET A 240 15.42 25.85 21.53
C MET A 240 14.02 25.34 21.91
N ALA A 241 13.16 26.18 22.47
CA ALA A 241 11.77 25.83 22.80
C ALA A 241 10.94 25.50 21.54
N MET A 242 11.07 26.30 20.48
CA MET A 242 10.41 26.03 19.18
C MET A 242 10.87 24.70 18.58
N LEU A 243 12.19 24.49 18.46
CA LEU A 243 12.75 23.23 17.96
C LEU A 243 12.34 22.02 18.82
N SER A 244 12.21 22.20 20.15
CA SER A 244 11.74 21.15 21.06
C SER A 244 10.25 20.80 20.87
N VAL A 245 9.44 21.73 20.34
CA VAL A 245 8.04 21.45 19.94
C VAL A 245 8.01 20.73 18.59
N GLU A 246 8.81 21.16 17.61
CA GLU A 246 8.91 20.51 16.30
C GLU A 246 9.42 19.07 16.39
N VAL A 247 10.47 18.82 17.19
CA VAL A 247 10.97 17.48 17.49
C VAL A 247 9.90 16.61 18.14
N ARG A 248 9.08 17.17 19.04
CA ARG A 248 7.96 16.44 19.66
C ARG A 248 6.85 16.12 18.66
N SER A 249 6.47 17.06 17.81
CA SER A 249 5.43 16.85 16.79
C SER A 249 5.85 15.77 15.79
N THR A 250 7.10 15.83 15.30
CA THR A 250 7.64 14.82 14.38
C THR A 250 7.87 13.46 15.05
N GLN A 251 8.17 13.43 16.36
CA GLN A 251 8.19 12.21 17.16
C GLN A 251 6.79 11.59 17.26
N GLU A 252 5.77 12.37 17.62
CA GLU A 252 4.37 11.92 17.69
C GLU A 252 3.86 11.38 16.35
N GLU A 253 4.19 12.02 15.23
CA GLU A 253 3.86 11.52 13.89
C GLU A 253 4.56 10.21 13.58
N ARG A 254 5.86 10.08 13.91
CA ARG A 254 6.58 8.81 13.74
C ARG A 254 5.95 7.69 14.57
N ASP A 255 5.60 7.98 15.82
CA ASP A 255 5.02 6.99 16.73
C ASP A 255 3.59 6.60 16.31
N ARG A 256 2.79 7.52 15.74
CA ARG A 256 1.51 7.20 15.08
C ARG A 256 1.71 6.29 13.88
N MET A 257 2.65 6.61 12.98
CA MET A 257 2.93 5.79 11.79
C MET A 257 3.47 4.40 12.17
N LYS A 258 4.30 4.33 13.22
CA LYS A 258 4.78 3.06 13.76
C LYS A 258 3.64 2.25 14.39
N ALA A 259 2.77 2.86 15.20
CA ALA A 259 1.61 2.18 15.76
C ALA A 259 0.65 1.67 14.67
N MET A 260 0.47 2.42 13.58
CA MET A 260 -0.29 1.94 12.41
C MET A 260 0.39 0.78 11.67
N HIS A 261 1.73 0.75 11.60
CA HIS A 261 2.48 -0.36 11.01
C HIS A 261 2.45 -1.61 11.90
N ASP A 262 2.70 -1.45 13.20
CA ASP A 262 2.70 -2.53 14.20
C ASP A 262 1.28 -3.12 14.40
N ALA A 263 0.22 -2.31 14.27
CA ALA A 263 -1.17 -2.78 14.26
C ALA A 263 -1.61 -3.36 12.90
N SER A 264 -0.77 -3.25 11.86
CA SER A 264 -1.03 -3.73 10.51
C SER A 264 -0.03 -4.82 10.15
N ASP A 265 -0.08 -5.95 10.87
CA ASP A 265 0.76 -7.11 10.57
C ASP A 265 0.60 -7.48 9.07
N PRO A 266 1.68 -7.45 8.26
CA PRO A 266 1.62 -7.85 6.85
C PRO A 266 1.14 -9.30 6.67
N SER A 267 1.28 -10.16 7.70
CA SER A 267 0.68 -11.50 7.74
C SER A 267 -0.85 -11.44 7.75
N GLU A 268 -1.47 -10.56 8.55
CA GLU A 268 -2.93 -10.42 8.59
C GLU A 268 -3.49 -9.81 7.30
N GLN A 269 -2.79 -8.83 6.71
CA GLN A 269 -3.14 -8.29 5.41
C GLN A 269 -3.11 -9.37 4.31
N LEU A 270 -2.03 -10.16 4.27
CA LEU A 270 -1.88 -11.29 3.33
C LEU A 270 -2.98 -12.33 3.55
N GLN A 271 -3.30 -12.68 4.80
CA GLN A 271 -4.38 -13.59 5.12
C GLN A 271 -5.75 -13.05 4.68
N SER A 272 -5.99 -11.74 4.78
CA SER A 272 -7.23 -11.13 4.28
C SER A 272 -7.32 -11.22 2.76
N ALA A 273 -6.26 -10.84 2.05
CA ALA A 273 -6.21 -10.97 0.60
C ALA A 273 -6.39 -12.42 0.10
N ILE A 274 -5.90 -13.41 0.87
CA ILE A 274 -6.13 -14.84 0.59
C ILE A 274 -7.62 -15.20 0.79
N ARG A 275 -8.26 -14.76 1.90
CA ARG A 275 -9.69 -14.99 2.13
C ARG A 275 -10.56 -14.38 1.02
N ASP A 276 -10.28 -13.14 0.64
CA ASP A 276 -11.04 -12.42 -0.39
C ASP A 276 -10.90 -13.10 -1.76
N ARG A 277 -9.68 -13.57 -2.09
CA ARG A 277 -9.41 -14.39 -3.29
C ARG A 277 -10.19 -15.70 -3.26
N ASP A 278 -10.19 -16.40 -2.14
CA ASP A 278 -10.81 -17.72 -2.02
C ASP A 278 -12.35 -17.62 -2.04
N GLU A 279 -12.92 -16.55 -1.48
CA GLU A 279 -14.34 -16.21 -1.63
C GLU A 279 -14.69 -15.90 -3.10
N ALA A 280 -13.87 -15.10 -3.80
CA ALA A 280 -14.06 -14.81 -5.22
C ALA A 280 -13.96 -16.08 -6.09
N ILE A 281 -13.04 -17.00 -5.78
CA ILE A 281 -12.93 -18.32 -6.43
C ILE A 281 -14.19 -19.16 -6.16
N SER A 282 -14.73 -19.12 -4.94
CA SER A 282 -15.97 -19.83 -4.58
C SER A 282 -17.17 -19.30 -5.38
N LYS A 283 -17.35 -17.98 -5.41
CA LYS A 283 -18.38 -17.28 -6.21
C LYS A 283 -18.25 -17.60 -7.70
N LYS A 284 -17.03 -17.58 -8.25
CA LYS A 284 -16.77 -17.97 -9.64
C LYS A 284 -17.23 -19.41 -9.91
N LYS A 285 -16.87 -20.37 -9.06
CA LYS A 285 -17.25 -21.78 -9.22
C LYS A 285 -18.77 -21.98 -9.15
N ALA A 286 -19.48 -21.21 -8.32
CA ALA A 286 -20.94 -21.24 -8.26
C ALA A 286 -21.55 -20.78 -9.60
N VAL A 287 -21.10 -19.64 -10.14
CA VAL A 287 -21.56 -19.14 -11.45
C VAL A 287 -21.19 -20.09 -12.60
N GLU A 288 -20.01 -20.71 -12.57
CA GLU A 288 -19.62 -21.74 -13.56
C GLU A 288 -20.54 -22.98 -13.49
N MET A 289 -21.01 -23.36 -12.31
CA MET A 289 -21.97 -24.46 -12.12
C MET A 289 -23.37 -24.09 -12.60
N GLU A 290 -23.85 -22.88 -12.30
CA GLU A 290 -25.12 -22.36 -12.83
C GLU A 290 -25.10 -22.28 -14.36
N LEU A 291 -24.00 -21.78 -14.96
CA LEU A 291 -23.82 -21.75 -16.40
C LEU A 291 -23.85 -23.15 -17.04
N ALA A 292 -23.25 -24.15 -16.37
CA ALA A 292 -23.29 -25.54 -16.81
C ALA A 292 -24.71 -26.10 -16.75
N ASN A 293 -25.48 -25.80 -15.70
CA ASN A 293 -26.89 -26.19 -15.58
C ASN A 293 -27.75 -25.54 -16.67
N CYS A 294 -27.65 -24.23 -16.89
CA CYS A 294 -28.38 -23.55 -17.97
C CYS A 294 -28.04 -24.11 -19.36
N LYS A 295 -26.78 -24.54 -19.58
CA LYS A 295 -26.39 -25.21 -20.82
C LYS A 295 -27.08 -26.57 -20.98
N ILE A 296 -27.20 -27.35 -19.91
CA ILE A 296 -27.95 -28.62 -19.90
C ILE A 296 -29.44 -28.36 -20.19
N ASP A 297 -30.03 -27.33 -19.58
CA ASP A 297 -31.42 -26.95 -19.81
C ASP A 297 -31.68 -26.54 -21.27
N ILE A 298 -30.78 -25.74 -21.88
CA ILE A 298 -30.85 -25.37 -23.30
C ILE A 298 -30.74 -26.62 -24.19
N MET A 299 -29.84 -27.56 -23.89
CA MET A 299 -29.71 -28.81 -24.65
C MET A 299 -30.95 -29.70 -24.51
N SER A 300 -31.53 -29.78 -23.31
CA SER A 300 -32.79 -30.50 -23.05
C SER A 300 -33.96 -29.89 -23.81
N LEU A 301 -34.11 -28.55 -23.77
CA LEU A 301 -35.17 -27.83 -24.47
C LEU A 301 -35.03 -27.93 -26.00
N ASN A 302 -33.80 -27.92 -26.52
CA ASN A 302 -33.55 -28.11 -27.95
C ASN A 302 -33.97 -29.52 -28.41
N ASN A 303 -33.64 -30.57 -27.63
CA ASN A 303 -34.12 -31.92 -27.93
C ASN A 303 -35.66 -32.01 -27.90
N GLN A 304 -36.32 -31.42 -26.89
CA GLN A 304 -37.79 -31.37 -26.83
C GLN A 304 -38.40 -30.64 -28.03
N LEU A 305 -37.77 -29.55 -28.50
CA LEU A 305 -38.19 -28.83 -29.69
C LEU A 305 -38.03 -29.67 -30.97
N LEU A 306 -36.91 -30.39 -31.11
CA LEU A 306 -36.69 -31.31 -32.24
C LEU A 306 -37.73 -32.43 -32.27
N ASP A 307 -38.02 -33.04 -31.12
CA ASP A 307 -39.06 -34.08 -30.99
C ASP A 307 -40.45 -33.52 -31.36
N ALA A 308 -40.80 -32.32 -30.90
CA ALA A 308 -42.06 -31.67 -31.23
C ALA A 308 -42.18 -31.31 -32.72
N ILE A 309 -41.10 -30.86 -33.35
CA ILE A 309 -41.03 -30.63 -34.81
C ILE A 309 -41.23 -31.94 -35.56
N GLN A 310 -40.55 -33.01 -35.16
CA GLN A 310 -40.64 -34.32 -35.79
C GLN A 310 -42.05 -34.92 -35.67
N GLN A 311 -42.69 -34.79 -34.50
CA GLN A 311 -44.09 -35.19 -34.31
C GLN A 311 -45.04 -34.40 -35.21
N LYS A 312 -44.88 -33.07 -35.29
CA LYS A 312 -45.70 -32.21 -36.17
C LYS A 312 -45.53 -32.57 -37.65
N LEU A 313 -44.29 -32.84 -38.08
CA LEU A 313 -43.98 -33.23 -39.46
C LEU A 313 -44.64 -34.57 -39.81
N ASN A 314 -44.52 -35.58 -38.94
CA ASN A 314 -45.19 -36.87 -39.12
C ASN A 314 -46.72 -36.74 -39.22
N LEU A 315 -47.34 -35.92 -38.36
CA LEU A 315 -48.79 -35.66 -38.41
C LEU A 315 -49.22 -34.91 -39.68
N SER A 316 -48.40 -33.98 -40.18
CA SER A 316 -48.65 -33.29 -41.46
C SER A 316 -48.61 -34.28 -42.64
N GLN A 317 -47.58 -35.14 -42.70
CA GLN A 317 -47.47 -36.16 -43.74
C GLN A 317 -48.63 -37.15 -43.71
N GLN A 318 -49.08 -37.56 -42.52
CA GLN A 318 -50.28 -38.38 -42.38
C GLN A 318 -51.52 -37.64 -42.91
N LEU A 319 -51.72 -36.39 -42.54
CA LEU A 319 -52.86 -35.57 -43.01
C LEU A 319 -52.88 -35.45 -44.55
N GLU A 320 -51.73 -35.18 -45.16
CA GLU A 320 -51.58 -35.12 -46.62
C GLU A 320 -51.92 -36.47 -47.28
N ALA A 321 -51.45 -37.59 -46.71
CA ALA A 321 -51.79 -38.93 -47.20
C ALA A 321 -53.31 -39.22 -47.08
N TRP A 322 -53.94 -38.87 -45.95
CA TRP A 322 -55.40 -38.98 -45.78
C TRP A 322 -56.16 -38.12 -46.79
N GLN A 323 -55.70 -36.89 -47.06
CA GLN A 323 -56.30 -36.02 -48.08
C GLN A 323 -56.23 -36.63 -49.48
N VAL A 324 -55.06 -37.16 -49.88
CA VAL A 324 -54.88 -37.84 -51.18
C VAL A 324 -55.79 -39.06 -51.30
N VAL A 325 -55.88 -39.90 -50.27
CA VAL A 325 -56.77 -41.08 -50.25
C VAL A 325 -58.24 -40.68 -50.34
N CYS A 326 -58.67 -39.64 -49.61
CA CYS A 326 -60.04 -39.11 -49.67
C CYS A 326 -60.38 -38.53 -51.05
N LEU A 327 -59.46 -37.79 -51.68
CA LEU A 327 -59.64 -37.24 -53.03
C LEU A 327 -59.70 -38.36 -54.09
N LEU A 328 -58.82 -39.36 -54.02
CA LEU A 328 -58.86 -40.54 -54.89
C LEU A 328 -60.20 -41.28 -54.76
N ARG A 329 -60.68 -41.50 -53.52
CA ARG A 329 -61.97 -42.15 -53.28
C ARG A 329 -63.15 -41.33 -53.82
N ALA A 330 -63.12 -40.00 -53.67
CA ALA A 330 -64.14 -39.12 -54.21
C ALA A 330 -64.16 -39.14 -55.76
N LEU A 331 -62.99 -39.05 -56.39
CA LEU A 331 -62.84 -39.16 -57.85
C LEU A 331 -63.32 -40.51 -58.38
N TYR A 332 -62.99 -41.61 -57.69
CA TYR A 332 -63.45 -42.95 -58.04
C TYR A 332 -64.99 -43.09 -57.95
N CYS A 333 -65.61 -42.56 -56.89
CA CYS A 333 -67.07 -42.51 -56.79
C CYS A 333 -67.72 -41.70 -57.93
N VAL A 334 -67.15 -40.55 -58.31
CA VAL A 334 -67.63 -39.76 -59.45
C VAL A 334 -67.47 -40.53 -60.76
N ALA A 335 -66.33 -41.18 -60.98
CA ALA A 335 -66.07 -41.99 -62.18
C ALA A 335 -67.04 -43.18 -62.30
N LEU A 336 -67.38 -43.85 -61.19
CA LEU A 336 -68.42 -44.88 -61.15
C LEU A 336 -69.79 -44.33 -61.53
N VAL A 337 -70.22 -43.20 -60.94
CA VAL A 337 -71.51 -42.57 -61.26
C VAL A 337 -71.59 -42.17 -62.74
N VAL A 338 -70.52 -41.59 -63.29
CA VAL A 338 -70.43 -41.26 -64.73
C VAL A 338 -70.49 -42.53 -65.59
N SER A 339 -69.79 -43.60 -65.21
CA SER A 339 -69.78 -44.87 -65.94
C SER A 339 -71.17 -45.51 -65.98
N HIS A 340 -71.87 -45.54 -64.85
CA HIS A 340 -73.27 -45.99 -64.79
C HIS A 340 -74.21 -45.12 -65.61
N LEU A 341 -74.02 -43.79 -65.61
CA LEU A 341 -74.83 -42.87 -66.41
C LEU A 341 -74.61 -43.09 -67.92
N VAL A 342 -73.36 -43.26 -68.36
CA VAL A 342 -73.03 -43.59 -69.76
C VAL A 342 -73.65 -44.94 -70.15
N ALA A 343 -73.50 -45.98 -69.33
CA ALA A 343 -74.10 -47.28 -69.59
C ALA A 343 -75.63 -47.21 -69.69
N PHE A 344 -76.29 -46.46 -68.80
CA PHE A 344 -77.74 -46.23 -68.83
C PHE A 344 -78.19 -45.49 -70.10
N LEU A 345 -77.45 -44.46 -70.52
CA LEU A 345 -77.73 -43.72 -71.75
C LEU A 345 -77.50 -44.57 -73.00
N SER A 346 -76.45 -45.40 -73.04
CA SER A 346 -76.18 -46.35 -74.13
C SER A 346 -77.24 -47.46 -74.22
N PHE A 347 -77.71 -47.99 -73.09
CA PHE A 347 -78.82 -48.94 -73.06
C PHE A 347 -80.13 -48.32 -73.58
N ARG A 348 -80.38 -47.05 -73.23
CA ARG A 348 -81.60 -46.33 -73.66
C ARG A 348 -81.59 -45.92 -75.14
N THR A 349 -80.42 -45.88 -75.79
CA THR A 349 -80.29 -45.56 -77.22
C THR A 349 -80.19 -46.79 -78.13
N THR A 350 -80.18 -48.01 -77.58
CA THR A 350 -79.96 -49.25 -78.35
C THR A 350 -81.01 -50.34 -78.04
N LEU A 351 -82.14 -50.33 -78.76
CA LEU A 351 -82.89 -51.58 -79.05
C LEU A 351 -82.19 -52.27 -80.24
N PRO A 352 -82.03 -53.62 -80.28
CA PRO A 352 -83.16 -54.54 -80.48
C PRO A 352 -83.02 -55.89 -79.69
N PRO A 353 -83.33 -57.13 -80.17
CA PRO A 353 -84.38 -57.91 -79.51
C PRO A 353 -83.99 -59.33 -78.97
N LEU A 354 -84.77 -59.79 -77.98
CA LEU A 354 -85.26 -61.18 -77.77
C LEU A 354 -84.26 -62.38 -77.90
N TRP A 355 -83.77 -62.95 -76.78
CA TRP A 355 -83.91 -64.38 -76.36
C TRP A 355 -82.97 -64.81 -75.20
N TYR A 356 -83.57 -65.46 -74.18
CA TYR A 356 -83.05 -66.44 -73.18
C TYR A 356 -81.96 -66.07 -72.12
N PRO A 357 -81.94 -66.78 -70.95
CA PRO A 357 -81.18 -66.39 -69.73
C PRO A 357 -79.97 -67.31 -69.39
N PRO A 358 -79.14 -66.96 -68.38
CA PRO A 358 -77.83 -67.58 -68.06
C PRO A 358 -77.95 -68.60 -66.87
N PRO A 359 -76.89 -69.23 -66.25
CA PRO A 359 -75.72 -68.57 -65.62
C PRO A 359 -74.39 -69.37 -65.52
N ALA A 360 -73.47 -68.81 -64.69
CA ALA A 360 -72.35 -69.43 -63.96
C ALA A 360 -70.94 -69.44 -64.59
N LEU A 361 -70.18 -68.33 -64.39
CA LEU A 361 -68.70 -68.32 -64.47
C LEU A 361 -68.01 -67.09 -63.80
N GLU A 362 -68.72 -66.32 -62.96
CA GLU A 362 -68.23 -65.01 -62.46
C GLU A 362 -67.72 -65.04 -60.99
N ASP A 363 -68.09 -66.05 -60.20
CA ASP A 363 -67.72 -66.14 -58.78
C ASP A 363 -66.22 -66.48 -58.54
N ASP A 364 -65.58 -67.22 -59.46
CA ASP A 364 -64.18 -67.64 -59.31
C ASP A 364 -63.19 -66.46 -59.36
N MET A 365 -63.43 -65.45 -60.21
CA MET A 365 -62.52 -64.30 -60.30
C MET A 365 -62.60 -63.39 -59.07
N HIS A 366 -63.79 -63.24 -58.47
CA HIS A 366 -63.94 -62.48 -57.24
C HIS A 366 -63.28 -63.17 -56.04
N SER A 367 -63.46 -64.49 -55.88
CA SER A 367 -62.77 -65.25 -54.82
C SER A 367 -61.25 -65.18 -54.95
N MET A 368 -60.71 -65.20 -56.17
CA MET A 368 -59.26 -65.19 -56.39
C MET A 368 -58.61 -63.84 -56.04
N ILE A 369 -59.33 -62.74 -56.20
CA ILE A 369 -58.86 -61.39 -55.81
C ILE A 369 -58.87 -61.23 -54.29
N ASP A 370 -59.95 -61.65 -53.60
CA ASP A 370 -60.04 -61.57 -52.14
C ASP A 370 -59.01 -62.50 -51.45
N GLN A 371 -58.70 -63.64 -52.06
CA GLN A 371 -57.67 -64.56 -51.57
C GLN A 371 -56.25 -63.97 -51.68
N GLN A 372 -55.92 -63.28 -52.79
CA GLN A 372 -54.64 -62.56 -52.93
C GLN A 372 -54.52 -61.35 -52.00
N LEU A 373 -55.62 -60.65 -51.70
CA LEU A 373 -55.60 -59.53 -50.74
C LEU A 373 -55.33 -60.01 -49.30
N MET A 374 -55.92 -61.14 -48.91
CA MET A 374 -55.74 -61.76 -47.59
C MET A 374 -54.30 -62.24 -47.35
N GLU A 375 -53.69 -62.88 -48.35
CA GLU A 375 -52.34 -63.43 -48.23
C GLU A 375 -51.29 -62.31 -48.06
N LYS A 376 -51.40 -61.25 -48.88
CA LYS A 376 -50.48 -60.09 -48.83
C LYS A 376 -50.51 -59.33 -47.48
N HIS A 377 -51.66 -59.24 -46.83
CA HIS A 377 -51.78 -58.58 -45.53
C HIS A 377 -51.23 -59.42 -44.37
N GLN A 378 -50.93 -60.71 -44.56
CA GLN A 378 -50.39 -61.57 -43.50
C GLN A 378 -48.86 -61.49 -43.40
N ASP A 379 -48.16 -61.18 -44.50
CA ASP A 379 -46.70 -61.04 -44.54
C ASP A 379 -46.21 -59.69 -43.99
N GLU A 380 -46.92 -58.58 -44.24
CA GLU A 380 -46.52 -57.23 -43.76
C GLU A 380 -46.45 -57.13 -42.22
N TRP A 381 -47.19 -57.96 -41.48
CA TRP A 381 -47.21 -57.95 -40.00
C TRP A 381 -46.29 -58.99 -39.34
N ARG A 382 -45.53 -59.77 -40.13
CA ARG A 382 -44.56 -60.77 -39.61
C ARG A 382 -43.14 -60.23 -39.44
N ALA A 383 -42.84 -59.03 -39.94
CA ALA A 383 -41.48 -58.46 -39.95
C ALA A 383 -41.23 -57.48 -38.77
N THR A 384 -40.90 -58.02 -37.60
CA THR A 384 -40.27 -57.24 -36.52
C THR A 384 -38.76 -57.09 -36.75
N PRO A 385 -38.20 -55.87 -36.80
CA PRO A 385 -36.75 -55.68 -36.88
C PRO A 385 -36.13 -55.56 -35.48
N PHE A 386 -35.57 -56.65 -34.95
CA PHE A 386 -34.53 -56.55 -33.93
C PHE A 386 -33.50 -57.68 -34.03
N SER A 387 -32.21 -57.27 -34.00
CA SER A 387 -30.98 -58.06 -33.75
C SER A 387 -30.15 -58.53 -34.96
N LEU A 388 -29.08 -57.76 -35.19
CA LEU A 388 -27.66 -58.11 -35.49
C LEU A 388 -27.29 -59.55 -35.89
N PRO A 389 -26.26 -59.70 -36.76
CA PRO A 389 -25.00 -60.25 -36.23
C PRO A 389 -23.67 -59.70 -36.84
N GLY A 390 -22.59 -59.73 -36.03
CA GLY A 390 -21.42 -60.57 -36.39
C GLY A 390 -20.20 -59.99 -37.15
N THR A 391 -19.46 -59.06 -36.53
CA THR A 391 -17.97 -58.93 -36.53
C THR A 391 -17.09 -59.32 -37.73
N SER A 392 -16.42 -58.30 -38.31
CA SER A 392 -14.96 -58.24 -38.58
C SER A 392 -14.53 -56.77 -38.86
N GLY A 393 -13.25 -56.34 -38.72
CA GLY A 393 -12.11 -57.02 -38.10
C GLY A 393 -10.69 -56.40 -38.24
N GLY A 394 -10.48 -55.08 -38.34
CA GLY A 394 -9.17 -54.49 -38.73
C GLY A 394 -8.74 -53.14 -38.11
N ARG A 395 -7.87 -53.22 -37.09
CA ARG A 395 -6.79 -52.29 -36.63
C ARG A 395 -6.89 -50.75 -36.84
N GLY A 396 -6.75 -50.00 -35.73
CA GLY A 396 -6.15 -48.64 -35.71
C GLY A 396 -6.63 -47.77 -34.54
N GLY A 397 -5.81 -47.56 -33.50
CA GLY A 397 -6.09 -46.60 -32.40
C GLY A 397 -5.43 -45.23 -32.61
N PRO A 398 -5.27 -44.36 -31.58
CA PRO A 398 -5.56 -44.57 -30.15
C PRO A 398 -6.26 -43.38 -29.43
N SER A 399 -6.32 -43.46 -28.09
CA SER A 399 -6.38 -42.38 -27.07
C SER A 399 -7.70 -42.14 -26.30
N GLY A 400 -7.57 -41.71 -25.04
CA GLY A 400 -8.66 -41.18 -24.20
C GLY A 400 -9.24 -42.13 -23.14
N GLN A 401 -8.56 -42.31 -22.00
CA GLN A 401 -9.18 -42.93 -20.81
C GLN A 401 -9.97 -41.89 -20.01
N SER A 402 -11.19 -42.21 -19.59
CA SER A 402 -11.77 -41.67 -18.35
C SER A 402 -12.74 -42.68 -17.73
N SER A 403 -12.49 -43.02 -16.46
CA SER A 403 -13.23 -44.05 -15.72
C SER A 403 -14.35 -43.43 -14.88
N VAL A 404 -15.61 -43.74 -15.17
CA VAL A 404 -16.74 -43.35 -14.33
C VAL A 404 -16.82 -44.27 -13.11
N ARG A 405 -16.41 -43.77 -11.94
CA ARG A 405 -16.65 -44.44 -10.66
C ARG A 405 -17.89 -43.85 -10.01
N ALA A 406 -18.97 -44.63 -9.93
CA ALA A 406 -20.16 -44.22 -9.20
C ALA A 406 -19.84 -44.06 -7.71
N HIS A 407 -20.26 -42.93 -7.12
CA HIS A 407 -20.32 -42.72 -5.67
C HIS A 407 -21.70 -42.25 -5.25
N ARG A 408 -22.08 -42.69 -4.05
CA ARG A 408 -23.45 -42.61 -3.52
C ARG A 408 -23.85 -41.16 -3.27
N MET A 409 -25.12 -40.85 -3.54
CA MET A 409 -25.77 -39.67 -2.99
C MET A 409 -25.76 -39.78 -1.46
N SER A 410 -25.24 -38.75 -0.78
CA SER A 410 -25.43 -38.58 0.67
C SER A 410 -26.58 -37.61 0.89
N ASP A 411 -27.53 -38.00 1.73
CA ASP A 411 -28.69 -37.18 2.10
C ASP A 411 -28.20 -36.02 2.99
N GLY A 412 -28.38 -34.77 2.55
CA GLY A 412 -27.68 -33.65 3.20
C GLY A 412 -27.94 -32.25 2.68
N ASP A 413 -29.09 -31.94 2.07
CA ASP A 413 -29.43 -30.53 1.74
C ASP A 413 -30.94 -30.21 1.71
N LYS A 414 -31.75 -30.93 2.49
CA LYS A 414 -33.21 -30.68 2.61
C LYS A 414 -33.53 -29.67 3.72
N ARG A 415 -32.97 -28.45 3.69
CA ARG A 415 -33.31 -27.42 4.72
C ARG A 415 -33.02 -25.94 4.41
N LEU A 416 -33.04 -25.47 3.15
CA LEU A 416 -32.74 -24.06 2.82
C LEU A 416 -33.77 -23.27 1.97
N PHE A 417 -34.99 -23.77 1.75
CA PHE A 417 -36.07 -22.97 1.14
C PHE A 417 -37.40 -23.09 1.88
N SER A 418 -37.58 -22.24 2.90
CA SER A 418 -38.88 -22.04 3.56
C SER A 418 -39.09 -20.58 4.00
N PHE A 419 -38.79 -19.62 3.12
CA PHE A 419 -39.17 -18.22 3.27
C PHE A 419 -39.64 -17.65 1.93
N PHE A 420 -40.95 -17.72 1.67
CA PHE A 420 -41.78 -16.66 1.07
C PHE A 420 -43.20 -17.21 0.83
N LYS A 421 -44.07 -17.11 1.83
CA LYS A 421 -45.53 -17.11 1.61
C LYS A 421 -46.25 -16.30 2.68
N LYS A 422 -46.50 -15.03 2.36
CA LYS A 422 -47.46 -14.18 3.07
C LYS A 422 -48.16 -13.25 2.09
N ASN A 423 -49.24 -13.77 1.52
CA ASN A 423 -50.59 -13.19 1.55
C ASN A 423 -51.56 -14.26 1.04
#